data_AF-A0A8T5EHL3-F1
#
_entry.id   AF-A0A8T5EHL3-F1
#
_cell.length_a   1.000
_cell.length_b   1.000
_cell.length_c   1.000
_cell.angle_alpha   90.00
_cell.angle_beta   90.00
_cell.angle_gamma   90.00
#
_symmetry.space_group_name_H-M   'P 1'
#
loop_
_entity.id
_entity.type
_entity.pdbx_description
1 polymer ?
#
loop_
_entity_poly.entity_id
_entity_poly.type
_entity_poly.pdbx_seq_one_letter_code
_entity_poly.pdbx_strand_id
1 'polypeptide(L)' 'PILSGIDKSVQLLARSDNERDITHMTAIAVRGALRKESFWQSLEREALFEEE' A
#
# COMPACT_ATOMS: atom_id res chain seq x y z
N PRO A 1 -9.52 -0.77 1.72
CA PRO A 1 -8.93 0.57 1.43
C PRO A 1 -7.52 0.68 2.02
N ILE A 2 -6.62 1.42 1.37
CA ILE A 2 -5.24 1.63 1.86
C ILE A 2 -5.22 2.80 2.83
N LEU A 3 -4.78 2.56 4.07
CA LEU A 3 -4.73 3.59 5.10
C LEU A 3 -3.50 4.50 4.96
N SER A 4 -3.68 5.80 5.22
CA SER A 4 -2.61 6.80 5.30
C SER A 4 -2.42 7.27 6.74
N GLY A 5 -1.25 7.86 7.05
CA GLY A 5 -0.97 8.46 8.36
C GLY A 5 -0.68 7.48 9.49
N ILE A 6 -0.39 6.21 9.18
CA ILE A 6 -0.03 5.17 10.15
C ILE A 6 1.42 4.75 9.91
N ASP A 7 2.18 4.60 11.00
CA ASP A 7 3.61 4.25 10.98
C ASP A 7 3.89 2.87 10.35
N LYS A 8 2.93 1.95 10.43
CA LYS A 8 3.01 0.61 9.83
C LYS A 8 2.08 0.49 8.63
N SER A 9 2.49 -0.31 7.66
CA SER A 9 1.66 -0.66 6.49
C SER A 9 0.47 -1.51 6.94
N VAL A 10 -0.70 -0.89 7.09
CA VAL A 10 -1.96 -1.53 7.52
C VAL A 10 -2.96 -1.49 6.37
N GLN A 11 -3.60 -2.63 6.08
CA GLN A 11 -4.62 -2.77 5.06
C GLN A 11 -5.96 -3.20 5.65
N LEU A 12 -7.04 -2.52 5.26
CA LEU A 12 -8.39 -2.90 5.61
C LEU A 12 -8.96 -3.85 4.56
N LEU A 13 -9.42 -5.02 5.03
CA LEU A 13 -10.19 -5.97 4.26
C LEU A 13 -11.69 -5.79 4.56
N ALA A 14 -12.52 -5.78 3.52
CA ALA A 14 -13.96 -5.85 3.64
C ALA A 14 -14.43 -7.30 3.80
N ARG A 15 -15.59 -7.50 4.42
CA ARG A 15 -16.18 -8.85 4.56
C ARG A 15 -16.53 -9.50 3.22
N SER A 16 -16.68 -8.69 2.17
CA SER A 16 -16.98 -9.11 0.80
C SER A 16 -15.73 -9.40 -0.03
N ASP A 17 -14.53 -9.11 0.47
CA ASP A 17 -13.30 -9.30 -0.29
C ASP A 17 -13.06 -10.78 -0.55
N ASN A 18 -12.74 -11.10 -1.79
CA ASN A 18 -12.37 -12.46 -2.19
C ASN A 18 -10.85 -12.68 -2.09
N GLU A 19 -10.40 -13.89 -2.41
CA GLU A 19 -8.99 -14.26 -2.34
C GLU A 19 -8.06 -13.35 -3.16
N ARG A 20 -8.50 -12.90 -4.34
CA ARG A 20 -7.71 -12.01 -5.19
C ARG A 20 -7.55 -10.63 -4.54
N ASP A 21 -8.62 -10.09 -3.98
CA ASP A 21 -8.60 -8.81 -3.29
C ASP A 21 -7.63 -8.86 -2.10
N ILE A 22 -7.73 -9.92 -1.29
CA ILE A 22 -6.84 -10.16 -0.14
C ILE A 22 -5.38 -10.28 -0.60
N THR A 23 -5.12 -10.99 -1.69
CA THR A 23 -3.77 -11.18 -2.23
C THR A 23 -3.17 -9.86 -2.70
N HIS A 24 -3.91 -9.05 -3.45
CA HIS A 24 -3.46 -7.72 -3.86
C HIS A 24 -3.20 -6.82 -2.65
N MET A 25 -4.10 -6.81 -1.67
CA MET A 25 -3.90 -6.02 -0.46
C MET A 25 -2.66 -6.45 0.32
N THR A 26 -2.41 -7.75 0.40
CA THR A 26 -1.22 -8.31 1.06
C THR A 26 0.06 -7.90 0.33
N ALA A 27 0.09 -7.97 -1.01
CA ALA A 27 1.25 -7.57 -1.80
C ALA A 27 1.60 -6.09 -1.57
N ILE A 28 0.60 -5.22 -1.54
CA ILE A 28 0.78 -3.79 -1.23
C ILE A 28 1.32 -3.61 0.20
N ALA A 29 0.73 -4.31 1.16
CA ALA A 29 1.14 -4.24 2.57
C ALA A 29 2.63 -4.61 2.75
N VAL A 30 3.02 -5.75 2.17
CA VAL A 30 4.38 -6.31 2.25
C VAL A 30 5.37 -5.40 1.55
N ARG A 31 5.05 -4.89 0.35
CA ARG A 31 5.93 -3.95 -0.37
C ARG A 31 6.23 -2.72 0.50
N GLY A 32 5.21 -2.15 1.14
CA GLY A 32 5.38 -1.01 2.04
C GLY A 32 6.23 -1.35 3.28
N ALA A 33 5.99 -2.51 3.90
CA ALA A 33 6.76 -2.96 5.07
C ALA A 33 8.24 -3.18 4.74
N LEU A 34 8.57 -3.80 3.60
CA LEU A 34 9.94 -4.04 3.17
C LEU A 34 10.71 -2.74 2.87
N ARG A 35 10.02 -1.74 2.29
CA ARG A 35 10.62 -0.43 1.97
C ARG A 35 10.65 0.52 3.16
N LYS A 36 10.01 0.17 4.28
CA LYS A 36 9.77 1.07 5.42
C LYS A 36 9.08 2.37 5.00
N GLU A 37 8.18 2.26 4.03
CA GLU A 37 7.45 3.38 3.44
C GLU A 37 5.98 3.00 3.27
N SER A 38 5.11 3.97 3.45
CA SER A 38 3.70 3.79 3.10
C SER A 38 3.52 3.73 1.57
N PHE A 39 2.43 3.11 1.14
CA PHE A 39 2.02 3.10 -0.26
C PHE A 39 1.94 4.51 -0.86
N TRP A 40 1.41 5.47 -0.10
CA TRP A 40 1.25 6.86 -0.52
C TRP A 40 2.58 7.57 -0.72
N GLN A 41 3.56 7.38 0.18
CA GLN A 41 4.91 7.91 0.01
C GLN A 41 5.62 7.30 -1.21
N SER A 42 5.38 6.01 -1.49
CA SER A 42 5.90 5.38 -2.70
C SER A 42 5.30 5.98 -3.98
N LEU A 43 4.01 6.28 -3.97
CA LEU A 43 3.30 6.93 -5.09
C LEU A 43 3.78 8.37 -5.32
N GLU A 44 3.89 9.18 -4.27
CA GLU A 44 4.41 10.55 -4.37
C GLU A 44 5.82 10.57 -4.96
N ARG A 45 6.69 9.65 -4.51
CA ARG A 45 8.03 9.52 -5.06
C ARG A 45 8.03 9.09 -6.53
N GLU A 46 7.24 8.09 -6.89
CA GLU A 46 7.15 7.63 -8.29
C GLU A 46 6.65 8.77 -9.21
N ALA A 47 5.66 9.57 -8.76
CA ALA A 47 5.19 10.74 -9.50
C ALA A 47 6.26 11.83 -9.68
N LEU A 48 7.07 12.09 -8.65
CA LEU A 48 8.17 13.06 -8.73
C LEU A 48 9.28 12.64 -9.71
N PHE A 49 9.51 11.34 -9.89
CA PHE A 49 10.50 10.83 -10.85
C PHE A 49 10.00 10.82 -12.29
N GLU A 50 8.69 10.82 -12.53
CA GLU A 50 8.14 10.90 -13.89
C GLU A 50 8.12 12.34 -14.45
N GLU A 51 8.29 13.35 -13.59
CA GLU A 51 8.36 14.76 -13.98
C GLU A 51 9.80 15.25 -14.30
N GLU A 52 10.84 14.45 -14.04
CA GLU A 52 12.25 14.69 -14.40
C GLU A 52 12.64 14.08 -15.77
#